data_AF-A0A9E0VB22-F1
#
_entry.id   AF-A0A9E0VB22-F1
#
_cell.length_a   1.000
_cell.length_b   1.000
_cell.length_c   1.000
_cell.angle_alpha   90.00
_cell.angle_beta   90.00
_cell.angle_gamma   90.00
#
_symmetry.space_group_name_H-M   'P 1'
#
loop_
_entity.id
_entity.type
_entity.pdbx_description
1 polymer ?
#
loop_
_entity_poly.entity_id
_entity_poly.type
_entity_poly.pdbx_seq_one_letter_code
_entity_poly.pdbx_strand_id
1 'polypeptide(L)'
;MMFRKKKRNRSSNEKSRRENGAALAITVILIAILSVIALTALAFSSSEARIAGSDLQRTQAFYASSAGLEKMTNDFSNLFRRKMNPTTTDLNTIAGAPPNELLLEGYSFTQSLAEDTDKLDELRSIQGLPNTVYPRVNIPDGPYAGLYASIIPYKMSSTATREATRTEVKLEREFNNYLVPLFQFGMFSNEDIEIHPGPLMTFNGRVHSNKNIYALRNTKFLNRLTMAGEFVRDATRGGEPNTASGNTEVYVEVNGINVQSTLGGGSVMSGSGLVGGPNLTASGSLLRGNYPDSPQGVANPNWESESVMSADGTANRFGGQIMTQTTGATALKLPLELAGNSPAEVIKRSLPSDDDILSASRYQGKAQIRILLDDEGAGSGSANAAGIPAGKGVNLSSFMPSVLNGAENVLKQISNAGTVSGQTVLQKRSDGTTVNATTVRTTMSSPNPAAVPYVPPGSGVQGRILIEIVKPDGTAVDVTQTILSLGVTEGEPNGIVYLQRPLWAAYLQGSRDRRGNSLTLSNLTRNYQTIADGEIGDPSALFYANRGFINSPV
;
A
#
# COMPACT_ATOMS: atom_id res chain seq x y z
N MET A 1 -35.80 131.21 9.73
CA MET A 1 -37.23 130.86 9.87
C MET A 1 -37.72 130.29 8.54
N MET A 2 -38.04 128.99 8.54
CA MET A 2 -39.07 128.30 7.73
C MET A 2 -39.11 128.37 6.18
N PHE A 3 -39.39 127.18 5.61
CA PHE A 3 -39.99 126.83 4.30
C PHE A 3 -39.14 126.57 3.03
N ARG A 4 -38.71 125.29 2.90
CA ARG A 4 -39.17 124.29 1.90
C ARG A 4 -39.69 124.80 0.53
N LYS A 5 -39.00 124.42 -0.56
CA LYS A 5 -39.61 123.60 -1.65
C LYS A 5 -38.60 122.98 -2.63
N LYS A 6 -38.76 121.66 -2.73
CA LYS A 6 -38.25 120.64 -3.66
C LYS A 6 -38.26 121.06 -5.15
N LYS A 7 -37.17 120.76 -5.88
CA LYS A 7 -37.20 120.52 -7.34
C LYS A 7 -36.26 119.37 -7.73
N ARG A 8 -36.74 118.60 -8.71
CA ARG A 8 -36.33 117.27 -9.21
C ARG A 8 -35.64 117.45 -10.57
N ASN A 9 -34.66 116.60 -10.91
CA ASN A 9 -34.19 116.23 -12.27
C ASN A 9 -33.43 114.88 -12.10
N ARG A 10 -33.77 113.70 -12.68
CA ARG A 10 -33.77 113.23 -14.10
C ARG A 10 -32.45 113.62 -14.82
N SER A 11 -31.65 112.77 -15.49
CA SER A 11 -31.71 111.35 -15.91
C SER A 11 -30.39 110.94 -16.59
N SER A 12 -30.00 109.66 -16.55
CA SER A 12 -29.40 108.82 -17.62
C SER A 12 -29.04 107.49 -16.95
N ASN A 13 -29.63 106.32 -17.20
CA ASN A 13 -30.02 105.58 -18.40
C ASN A 13 -28.85 105.13 -19.27
N GLU A 14 -28.18 104.05 -18.85
CA GLU A 14 -27.55 103.09 -19.75
C GLU A 14 -28.18 101.70 -19.60
N LYS A 15 -28.35 101.08 -20.76
CA LYS A 15 -29.20 99.93 -21.06
C LYS A 15 -28.65 98.64 -20.44
N SER A 16 -29.39 98.04 -19.49
CA SER A 16 -29.36 96.58 -19.28
C SER A 16 -30.47 95.94 -20.10
N ARG A 17 -30.19 95.66 -21.37
CA ARG A 17 -31.06 94.84 -22.24
C ARG A 17 -30.17 94.12 -23.26
N ARG A 18 -29.70 92.91 -22.89
CA ARG A 18 -29.53 91.73 -23.78
C ARG A 18 -28.90 90.48 -23.13
N GLU A 19 -28.92 90.28 -21.81
CA GLU A 19 -28.26 89.10 -21.20
C GLU A 19 -29.17 87.87 -20.96
N ASN A 20 -30.47 87.94 -21.22
CA ASN A 20 -31.39 86.84 -20.87
C ASN A 20 -31.47 85.68 -21.89
N GLY A 21 -30.91 85.83 -23.09
CA GLY A 21 -30.88 84.76 -24.12
C GLY A 21 -29.59 83.93 -24.11
N ALA A 22 -28.45 84.57 -23.85
CA ALA A 22 -27.15 83.88 -23.75
C ALA A 22 -27.06 83.04 -22.47
N ALA A 23 -27.62 83.51 -21.35
CA ALA A 23 -27.65 82.76 -20.09
C ALA A 23 -28.42 81.44 -20.20
N LEU A 24 -29.54 81.40 -20.94
CA LEU A 24 -30.31 80.18 -21.22
C LEU A 24 -29.52 79.20 -22.10
N ALA A 25 -28.87 79.69 -23.16
CA ALA A 25 -28.05 78.86 -24.03
C ALA A 25 -26.84 78.26 -23.27
N ILE A 26 -26.16 79.05 -22.44
CA ILE A 26 -25.03 78.61 -21.61
C ILE A 26 -25.49 77.58 -20.57
N THR A 27 -26.66 77.77 -19.92
CA THR A 27 -27.19 76.79 -18.96
C THR A 27 -27.60 75.48 -19.62
N VAL A 28 -28.20 75.50 -20.81
CA VAL A 28 -28.53 74.28 -21.55
C VAL A 28 -27.26 73.53 -21.96
N ILE A 29 -26.23 74.24 -22.43
CA ILE A 29 -24.94 73.62 -22.76
C ILE A 29 -24.27 73.03 -21.50
N LEU A 30 -24.28 73.74 -20.37
CA LEU A 30 -23.75 73.24 -19.10
C LEU A 30 -24.50 71.99 -18.60
N ILE A 31 -25.83 72.01 -18.65
CA ILE A 31 -26.65 70.85 -18.29
C ILE A 31 -26.37 69.69 -19.23
N ALA A 32 -26.23 69.93 -20.54
CA ALA A 32 -25.89 68.87 -21.50
C ALA A 32 -24.52 68.24 -21.20
N ILE A 33 -23.49 69.06 -20.92
CA ILE A 33 -22.15 68.57 -20.55
C ILE A 33 -22.19 67.79 -19.23
N LEU A 34 -22.83 68.31 -18.19
CA LEU A 34 -23.00 67.63 -16.91
C LEU A 34 -23.78 66.32 -17.06
N SER A 35 -24.79 66.28 -17.92
CA SER A 35 -25.56 65.07 -18.21
C SER A 35 -24.71 64.02 -18.91
N VAL A 36 -23.89 64.43 -19.89
CA VAL A 36 -22.95 63.52 -20.56
C VAL A 36 -21.94 62.95 -19.57
N ILE A 37 -21.35 63.79 -18.70
CA ILE A 37 -20.41 63.34 -17.66
C ILE A 37 -21.11 62.36 -16.70
N ALA A 38 -22.30 62.69 -16.22
CA ALA A 38 -23.05 61.82 -15.31
C ALA A 38 -23.39 60.45 -15.95
N LEU A 39 -23.84 60.45 -17.22
CA LEU A 39 -24.10 59.21 -17.96
C LEU A 39 -22.83 58.38 -18.17
N THR A 40 -21.70 59.02 -18.49
CA THR A 40 -20.42 58.31 -18.64
C THR A 40 -19.93 57.71 -17.31
N ALA A 41 -20.07 58.43 -16.20
CA ALA A 41 -19.70 57.94 -14.87
C ALA A 41 -20.58 56.74 -14.43
N LEU A 42 -21.89 56.79 -14.69
CA LEU A 42 -22.80 55.67 -14.42
C LEU A 42 -22.49 54.44 -15.29
N ALA A 43 -22.20 54.65 -16.57
CA ALA A 43 -21.79 53.58 -17.48
C ALA A 43 -20.48 52.93 -17.01
N PHE A 44 -19.50 53.72 -16.57
CA PHE A 44 -18.24 53.22 -16.04
C PHE A 44 -18.44 52.44 -14.73
N SER A 45 -19.19 53.01 -13.77
CA SER A 45 -19.46 52.37 -12.48
C SER A 45 -20.24 51.05 -12.63
N SER A 46 -21.24 50.99 -13.51
CA SER A 46 -21.98 49.75 -13.76
C SER A 46 -21.11 48.68 -14.43
N SER A 47 -20.20 49.09 -15.33
CA SER A 47 -19.22 48.19 -15.92
C SER A 47 -18.25 47.65 -14.87
N GLU A 48 -17.71 48.51 -14.00
CA GLU A 48 -16.79 48.13 -12.93
C GLU A 48 -17.46 47.18 -11.93
N ALA A 49 -18.71 47.45 -11.54
CA ALA A 49 -19.49 46.56 -10.68
C ALA A 49 -19.73 45.20 -11.34
N ARG A 50 -19.98 45.16 -12.65
CA ARG A 50 -20.14 43.90 -13.41
C ARG A 50 -18.83 43.14 -13.51
N ILE A 51 -17.70 43.83 -13.75
CA ILE A 51 -16.37 43.23 -13.79
C ILE A 51 -16.00 42.66 -12.43
N ALA A 52 -16.14 43.43 -11.35
CA ALA A 52 -15.88 42.99 -9.98
C ALA A 52 -16.78 41.81 -9.58
N GLY A 53 -18.06 41.84 -9.96
CA GLY A 53 -18.97 40.72 -9.73
C GLY A 53 -18.56 39.45 -10.50
N SER A 54 -18.13 39.60 -11.75
CA SER A 54 -17.61 38.47 -12.55
C SER A 54 -16.31 37.91 -11.98
N ASP A 55 -15.42 38.77 -11.47
CA ASP A 55 -14.14 38.38 -10.88
C ASP A 55 -14.35 37.63 -9.55
N LEU A 56 -15.28 38.11 -8.72
CA LEU A 56 -15.69 37.40 -7.50
C LEU A 56 -16.26 36.01 -7.84
N GLN A 57 -17.17 35.92 -8.81
CA GLN A 57 -17.75 34.64 -9.22
C GLN A 57 -16.70 33.67 -9.76
N ARG A 58 -15.74 34.16 -10.54
CA ARG A 58 -14.63 33.35 -11.04
C ARG A 58 -13.74 32.86 -9.91
N THR A 59 -13.44 33.72 -8.95
CA THR A 59 -12.65 33.36 -7.76
C THR A 59 -13.36 32.31 -6.92
N GLN A 60 -14.66 32.43 -6.71
CA GLN A 60 -15.45 31.43 -5.99
C GLN A 60 -15.50 30.09 -6.74
N ALA A 61 -15.72 30.10 -8.06
CA ALA A 61 -15.68 28.89 -8.88
C ALA A 61 -14.29 28.23 -8.90
N PHE A 62 -13.21 29.02 -8.88
CA PHE A 62 -11.85 28.50 -8.73
C PHE A 62 -11.66 27.73 -7.41
N TYR A 63 -12.10 28.30 -6.28
CA TYR A 63 -12.02 27.60 -5.00
C TYR A 63 -12.91 26.37 -4.94
N ALA A 64 -14.11 26.42 -5.53
CA ALA A 64 -14.99 25.26 -5.62
C ALA A 64 -14.33 24.14 -6.45
N SER A 65 -13.75 24.47 -7.61
CA SER A 65 -13.00 23.55 -8.45
C SER A 65 -11.80 22.96 -7.71
N SER A 66 -11.07 23.78 -6.96
CA SER A 66 -9.93 23.35 -6.14
C SER A 66 -10.35 22.39 -5.04
N ALA A 67 -11.46 22.66 -4.34
CA ALA A 67 -12.00 21.76 -3.33
C ALA A 67 -12.36 20.40 -3.94
N GLY A 68 -12.91 20.38 -5.15
CA GLY A 68 -13.15 19.15 -5.90
C GLY A 68 -11.87 18.35 -6.19
N LEU A 69 -10.78 19.03 -6.60
CA LEU A 69 -9.47 18.38 -6.79
C LEU A 69 -8.88 17.85 -5.48
N GLU A 70 -8.95 18.62 -4.39
CA GLU A 70 -8.41 18.18 -3.09
C GLU A 70 -9.16 16.98 -2.54
N LYS A 71 -10.50 16.95 -2.69
CA LYS A 71 -11.29 15.79 -2.31
C LYS A 71 -10.89 14.55 -3.11
N MET A 72 -10.79 14.64 -4.43
CA MET A 72 -10.33 13.52 -5.27
C MET A 72 -8.91 13.07 -4.90
N THR A 73 -8.00 14.00 -4.57
CA THR A 73 -6.64 13.68 -4.14
C THR A 73 -6.63 12.92 -2.82
N ASN A 74 -7.45 13.35 -1.85
CA ASN A 74 -7.59 12.65 -0.57
C ASN A 74 -8.20 11.26 -0.74
N ASP A 75 -9.29 11.15 -1.50
CA ASP A 75 -9.96 9.87 -1.75
C ASP A 75 -9.06 8.89 -2.52
N PHE A 76 -8.28 9.37 -3.49
CA PHE A 76 -7.26 8.58 -4.16
C PHE A 76 -6.16 8.12 -3.21
N SER A 77 -5.65 9.00 -2.34
CA SER A 77 -4.66 8.64 -1.32
C SER A 77 -5.17 7.55 -0.38
N ASN A 78 -6.44 7.64 0.05
CA ASN A 78 -7.09 6.63 0.88
C ASN A 78 -7.27 5.29 0.15
N LEU A 79 -7.62 5.32 -1.14
CA LEU A 79 -7.67 4.12 -1.97
C LEU A 79 -6.29 3.47 -2.09
N PHE A 80 -5.27 4.27 -2.40
CA PHE A 80 -3.91 3.77 -2.67
C PHE A 80 -3.28 3.10 -1.45
N ARG A 81 -3.59 3.57 -0.22
CA ARG A 81 -3.19 2.92 1.03
C ARG A 81 -3.69 1.47 1.16
N ARG A 82 -4.77 1.11 0.46
CA ARG A 82 -5.39 -0.23 0.49
C ARG A 82 -5.17 -1.03 -0.79
N LYS A 83 -5.05 -0.34 -1.93
CA LYS A 83 -4.99 -0.95 -3.27
C LYS A 83 -3.92 -0.25 -4.11
N MET A 84 -2.82 -0.97 -4.36
CA MET A 84 -1.68 -0.44 -5.12
C MET A 84 -2.01 -0.19 -6.61
N ASN A 85 -3.00 -0.91 -7.15
CA ASN A 85 -3.45 -0.79 -8.54
C ASN A 85 -4.97 -0.50 -8.58
N PRO A 86 -5.39 0.76 -8.51
CA PRO A 86 -6.79 1.17 -8.70
C PRO A 86 -7.38 0.63 -10.01
N THR A 87 -8.65 0.18 -9.98
CA THR A 87 -9.38 -0.17 -11.22
C THR A 87 -10.11 1.05 -11.75
N THR A 88 -10.52 1.02 -13.02
CA THR A 88 -11.34 2.09 -13.63
C THR A 88 -12.61 2.38 -12.83
N THR A 89 -13.24 1.36 -12.23
CA THR A 89 -14.40 1.53 -11.34
C THR A 89 -14.05 2.33 -10.09
N ASP A 90 -12.89 2.09 -9.48
CA ASP A 90 -12.47 2.85 -8.30
C ASP A 90 -12.23 4.32 -8.66
N LEU A 91 -11.54 4.58 -9.79
CA LEU A 91 -11.26 5.93 -10.27
C LEU A 91 -12.55 6.70 -10.59
N ASN A 92 -13.51 6.04 -11.26
CA ASN A 92 -14.83 6.62 -11.54
C ASN A 92 -15.64 6.87 -10.27
N THR A 93 -15.52 6.00 -9.26
CA THR A 93 -16.19 6.20 -7.96
C THR A 93 -15.65 7.45 -7.25
N ILE A 94 -14.33 7.67 -7.29
CA ILE A 94 -13.70 8.87 -6.73
C ILE A 94 -14.13 10.13 -7.50
N ALA A 95 -14.07 10.10 -8.83
CA ALA A 95 -14.48 11.22 -9.67
C ALA A 95 -15.99 11.52 -9.57
N GLY A 96 -16.81 10.51 -9.27
CA GLY A 96 -18.26 10.65 -9.07
C GLY A 96 -18.67 11.19 -7.71
N ALA A 97 -17.72 11.51 -6.82
CA ALA A 97 -17.98 11.97 -5.46
C ALA A 97 -17.45 13.39 -5.23
N PRO A 98 -18.08 14.45 -5.78
CA PRO A 98 -17.70 15.83 -5.48
C PRO A 98 -18.03 16.23 -4.02
N PRO A 99 -17.54 17.38 -3.53
CA PRO A 99 -17.89 17.90 -2.20
C PRO A 99 -19.40 18.22 -2.13
N ASN A 100 -20.12 17.51 -1.27
CA ASN A 100 -21.58 17.61 -1.20
C ASN A 100 -22.06 18.98 -0.69
N GLU A 101 -21.26 19.62 0.17
CA GLU A 101 -21.51 20.95 0.71
C GLU A 101 -21.58 21.99 -0.43
N LEU A 102 -20.69 21.89 -1.41
CA LEU A 102 -20.65 22.83 -2.54
C LEU A 102 -21.78 22.61 -3.55
N LEU A 103 -22.30 21.38 -3.64
CA LEU A 103 -23.52 21.12 -4.41
C LEU A 103 -24.70 21.91 -3.83
N LEU A 104 -24.82 21.92 -2.49
CA LEU A 104 -25.87 22.67 -1.78
C LEU A 104 -25.70 24.20 -1.91
N GLU A 105 -24.47 24.68 -2.11
CA GLU A 105 -24.17 26.09 -2.39
C GLU A 105 -24.43 26.50 -3.86
N GLY A 106 -24.95 25.58 -4.69
CA GLY A 106 -25.35 25.85 -6.07
C GLY A 106 -24.21 25.72 -7.08
N TYR A 107 -23.22 24.88 -6.79
CA TYR A 107 -22.24 24.42 -7.78
C TYR A 107 -22.63 23.07 -8.35
N SER A 108 -22.39 22.89 -9.64
CA SER A 108 -22.34 21.58 -10.28
C SER A 108 -20.88 21.24 -10.61
N PHE A 109 -20.57 19.95 -10.67
CA PHE A 109 -19.23 19.46 -10.92
C PHE A 109 -19.19 18.50 -12.11
N THR A 110 -18.21 18.68 -12.99
CA THR A 110 -17.78 17.68 -13.97
C THR A 110 -16.34 17.31 -13.64
N GLN A 111 -16.12 16.08 -13.17
CA GLN A 111 -14.81 15.63 -12.72
C GLN A 111 -14.37 14.38 -13.47
N SER A 112 -13.06 14.20 -13.58
CA SER A 112 -12.45 13.01 -14.15
C SER A 112 -11.19 12.63 -13.38
N LEU A 113 -10.90 11.33 -13.33
CA LEU A 113 -9.66 10.79 -12.80
C LEU A 113 -9.32 9.55 -13.64
N ALA A 114 -8.15 9.55 -14.28
CA ALA A 114 -7.70 8.46 -15.14
C ALA A 114 -6.18 8.37 -15.16
N GLU A 115 -5.66 7.22 -15.61
CA GLU A 115 -4.25 7.14 -16.02
C GLU A 115 -4.00 8.13 -17.16
N ASP A 116 -2.90 8.86 -17.09
CA ASP A 116 -2.46 9.78 -18.13
C ASP A 116 -1.77 8.98 -19.24
N THR A 117 -2.55 8.55 -20.23
CA THR A 117 -2.07 7.71 -21.33
C THR A 117 -1.02 8.43 -22.19
N ASP A 118 -1.17 9.74 -22.37
CA ASP A 118 -0.24 10.54 -23.18
C ASP A 118 1.12 10.59 -22.50
N LYS A 119 1.14 10.88 -21.18
CA LYS A 119 2.40 10.88 -20.42
C LYS A 119 3.02 9.49 -20.32
N LEU A 120 2.18 8.47 -20.18
CA LEU A 120 2.62 7.08 -20.10
C LEU A 120 3.29 6.63 -21.40
N ASP A 121 2.73 7.00 -22.56
CA ASP A 121 3.27 6.66 -23.87
C ASP A 121 4.56 7.44 -24.20
N GLU A 122 4.65 8.71 -23.76
CA GLU A 122 5.90 9.48 -23.82
C GLU A 122 7.02 8.78 -23.05
N LEU A 123 6.76 8.37 -21.81
CA LEU A 123 7.74 7.69 -20.96
C LEU A 123 8.16 6.31 -21.52
N ARG A 124 7.22 5.57 -22.11
CA ARG A 124 7.51 4.30 -22.80
C ARG A 124 8.40 4.52 -24.01
N SER A 125 8.13 5.54 -24.82
CA SER A 125 8.92 5.89 -26.00
C SER A 125 10.37 6.23 -25.62
N ILE A 126 10.57 7.05 -24.59
CA ILE A 126 11.91 7.41 -24.08
C ILE A 126 12.72 6.17 -23.66
N GLN A 127 12.06 5.15 -23.11
CA GLN A 127 12.71 3.93 -22.61
C GLN A 127 12.69 2.76 -23.62
N GLY A 128 12.11 2.95 -24.81
CA GLY A 128 11.98 1.89 -25.82
C GLY A 128 11.11 0.70 -25.37
N LEU A 129 10.09 0.95 -24.55
CA LEU A 129 9.25 -0.09 -23.94
C LEU A 129 7.98 -0.38 -24.75
N PRO A 130 7.47 -1.63 -24.75
CA PRO A 130 6.18 -1.97 -25.32
C PRO A 130 5.01 -1.41 -24.48
N ASN A 131 3.84 -1.27 -25.10
CA ASN A 131 2.62 -0.72 -24.49
C ASN A 131 2.06 -1.53 -23.30
N THR A 132 2.53 -2.77 -23.10
CA THR A 132 2.13 -3.63 -21.97
C THR A 132 3.00 -3.45 -20.73
N VAL A 133 4.05 -2.63 -20.80
CA VAL A 133 5.03 -2.47 -19.72
C VAL A 133 4.95 -1.03 -19.18
N TYR A 134 4.91 -0.91 -17.85
CA TYR A 134 5.04 0.39 -17.19
C TYR A 134 6.51 0.83 -17.18
N PRO A 135 6.79 2.12 -17.46
CA PRO A 135 8.14 2.66 -17.44
C PRO A 135 8.72 2.67 -16.02
N ARG A 136 10.05 2.67 -15.92
CA ARG A 136 10.77 2.69 -14.63
C ARG A 136 11.55 3.97 -14.46
N VAL A 137 11.55 4.52 -13.26
CA VAL A 137 12.29 5.74 -12.93
C VAL A 137 12.98 5.59 -11.58
N ASN A 138 14.03 6.39 -11.36
CA ASN A 138 14.55 6.62 -10.03
C ASN A 138 13.71 7.69 -9.35
N ILE A 139 13.26 7.41 -8.12
CA ILE A 139 12.50 8.39 -7.34
C ILE A 139 13.41 9.59 -7.05
N PRO A 140 12.99 10.82 -7.37
CA PRO A 140 13.86 11.99 -7.28
C PRO A 140 14.12 12.43 -5.83
N ASP A 141 13.11 12.35 -4.97
CA ASP A 141 13.12 12.93 -3.63
C ASP A 141 12.27 12.14 -2.61
N GLY A 142 12.32 12.60 -1.36
CA GLY A 142 11.58 12.00 -0.26
C GLY A 142 12.18 10.69 0.29
N PRO A 143 11.43 9.97 1.14
CA PRO A 143 11.94 8.80 1.86
C PRO A 143 12.42 7.64 0.99
N TYR A 144 11.91 7.56 -0.24
CA TYR A 144 12.22 6.52 -1.21
C TYR A 144 13.18 7.00 -2.32
N ALA A 145 13.80 8.18 -2.15
CA ALA A 145 14.69 8.78 -3.13
C ALA A 145 15.80 7.82 -3.57
N GLY A 146 16.07 7.82 -4.86
CA GLY A 146 17.05 6.98 -5.51
C GLY A 146 16.61 5.53 -5.74
N LEU A 147 15.54 5.03 -5.12
CA LEU A 147 14.99 3.70 -5.44
C LEU A 147 14.40 3.70 -6.85
N TYR A 148 14.44 2.53 -7.49
CA TYR A 148 13.70 2.34 -8.73
C TYR A 148 12.22 2.15 -8.40
N ALA A 149 11.35 2.69 -9.23
CA ALA A 149 9.91 2.47 -9.17
C ALA A 149 9.34 2.36 -10.58
N SER A 150 8.32 1.51 -10.74
CA SER A 150 7.43 1.62 -11.90
C SER A 150 6.55 2.85 -11.68
N ILE A 151 6.44 3.70 -12.70
CA ILE A 151 5.65 4.93 -12.64
C ILE A 151 4.34 4.75 -13.40
N ILE A 152 3.23 5.09 -12.73
CA ILE A 152 1.90 5.19 -13.35
C ILE A 152 1.47 6.66 -13.21
N PRO A 153 1.50 7.45 -14.29
CA PRO A 153 1.04 8.82 -14.25
C PRO A 153 -0.50 8.84 -14.26
N TYR A 154 -1.07 9.70 -13.44
CA TYR A 154 -2.50 9.94 -13.36
C TYR A 154 -2.79 11.41 -13.59
N LYS A 155 -3.94 11.67 -14.21
CA LYS A 155 -4.48 13.00 -14.41
C LYS A 155 -5.88 13.07 -13.85
N MET A 156 -6.14 14.09 -13.04
CA MET A 156 -7.46 14.43 -12.55
C MET A 156 -7.88 15.82 -13.01
N SER A 157 -9.16 15.98 -13.28
CA SER A 157 -9.75 17.28 -13.60
C SER A 157 -11.00 17.51 -12.77
N SER A 158 -11.20 18.75 -12.37
CA SER A 158 -12.41 19.21 -11.69
C SER A 158 -12.88 20.45 -12.42
N THR A 159 -14.12 20.45 -12.87
CA THR A 159 -14.78 21.63 -13.45
C THR A 159 -15.92 21.99 -12.54
N ALA A 160 -15.84 23.14 -11.87
CA ALA A 160 -16.91 23.65 -11.03
C ALA A 160 -17.67 24.75 -11.76
N THR A 161 -18.99 24.60 -11.82
CA THR A 161 -19.88 25.51 -12.55
C THR A 161 -20.94 26.03 -11.58
N ARG A 162 -20.92 27.35 -11.34
CA ARG A 162 -21.93 28.00 -10.52
C ARG A 162 -23.24 28.08 -11.28
N GLU A 163 -24.29 27.39 -10.82
CA GLU A 163 -25.51 27.20 -11.59
C GLU A 163 -26.25 28.52 -11.90
N ALA A 164 -26.27 29.44 -10.94
CA ALA A 164 -26.97 30.72 -11.07
C ALA A 164 -26.37 31.63 -12.14
N THR A 165 -25.05 31.60 -12.32
CA THR A 165 -24.31 32.56 -13.18
C THR A 165 -23.67 31.90 -14.39
N ARG A 166 -23.64 30.56 -14.40
CA ARG A 166 -22.89 29.72 -15.36
C ARG A 166 -21.40 30.07 -15.43
N THR A 167 -20.86 30.62 -14.36
CA THR A 167 -19.41 30.84 -14.24
C THR A 167 -18.75 29.50 -14.01
N GLU A 168 -17.79 29.17 -14.87
CA GLU A 168 -17.12 27.88 -14.87
C GLU A 168 -15.62 28.07 -14.72
N VAL A 169 -14.99 27.22 -13.91
CA VAL A 169 -13.54 27.08 -13.82
C VAL A 169 -13.20 25.60 -13.85
N LYS A 170 -12.24 25.24 -14.70
CA LYS A 170 -11.63 23.92 -14.76
C LYS A 170 -10.20 23.99 -14.23
N LEU A 171 -9.88 23.07 -13.33
CA LEU A 171 -8.52 22.82 -12.86
C LEU A 171 -8.12 21.38 -13.19
N GLU A 172 -6.84 21.19 -13.51
CA GLU A 172 -6.24 19.88 -13.75
C GLU A 172 -5.04 19.67 -12.82
N ARG A 173 -4.85 18.42 -12.37
CA ARG A 173 -3.70 18.01 -11.56
C ARG A 173 -3.15 16.71 -12.14
N GLU A 174 -1.85 16.69 -12.35
CA GLU A 174 -1.08 15.52 -12.76
C GLU A 174 -0.24 15.06 -11.59
N PHE A 175 -0.18 13.76 -11.36
CA PHE A 175 0.59 13.17 -10.28
C PHE A 175 1.03 11.75 -10.66
N ASN A 176 2.07 11.28 -9.98
CA ASN A 176 2.66 9.97 -10.26
C ASN A 176 2.42 9.02 -9.10
N ASN A 177 1.95 7.81 -9.42
CA ASN A 177 2.01 6.68 -8.51
C ASN A 177 3.33 5.92 -8.74
N TYR A 178 4.16 5.86 -7.70
CA TYR A 178 5.43 5.14 -7.72
C TYR A 178 5.29 3.78 -7.05
N LEU A 179 5.36 2.72 -7.84
CA LEU A 179 5.38 1.34 -7.36
C LEU A 179 6.82 0.88 -7.20
N VAL A 180 7.31 0.94 -5.97
CA VAL A 180 8.67 0.51 -5.60
C VAL A 180 8.69 -1.02 -5.47
N PRO A 181 9.39 -1.76 -6.35
CA PRO A 181 9.53 -3.20 -6.19
C PRO A 181 10.39 -3.53 -4.96
N LEU A 182 9.96 -4.55 -4.21
CA LEU A 182 10.67 -4.99 -3.00
C LEU A 182 12.04 -5.62 -3.32
N PHE A 183 12.15 -6.32 -4.46
CA PHE A 183 13.36 -7.06 -4.88
C PHE A 183 14.47 -6.20 -5.51
N GLN A 184 14.65 -4.96 -5.05
CA GLN A 184 15.79 -4.12 -5.46
C GLN A 184 16.90 -4.03 -4.40
N PHE A 185 16.65 -4.60 -3.23
CA PHE A 185 17.64 -4.75 -2.17
C PHE A 185 18.26 -6.13 -2.25
N GLY A 186 19.59 -6.20 -2.19
CA GLY A 186 20.29 -7.44 -1.89
C GLY A 186 20.10 -7.85 -0.43
N MET A 187 19.90 -6.87 0.46
CA MET A 187 19.55 -7.09 1.85
C MET A 187 18.72 -5.93 2.39
N PHE A 188 17.58 -6.24 3.00
CA PHE A 188 16.72 -5.28 3.68
C PHE A 188 16.39 -5.84 5.08
N SER A 189 16.46 -4.99 6.10
CA SER A 189 16.03 -5.32 7.45
C SER A 189 15.26 -4.17 8.08
N ASN A 190 14.16 -4.48 8.77
CA ASN A 190 13.53 -3.52 9.67
C ASN A 190 14.37 -3.30 10.95
N GLU A 191 15.23 -4.26 11.26
CA GLU A 191 16.07 -4.30 12.46
C GLU A 191 17.53 -4.00 12.09
N ASP A 192 18.41 -4.02 13.09
CA ASP A 192 19.86 -3.88 12.85
C ASP A 192 20.36 -4.96 11.88
N ILE A 193 21.38 -4.61 11.11
CA ILE A 193 22.14 -5.57 10.30
C ILE A 193 23.56 -5.63 10.84
N GLU A 194 24.05 -6.82 11.12
CA GLU A 194 25.44 -7.04 11.52
C GLU A 194 26.18 -7.91 10.50
N ILE A 195 27.32 -7.42 10.02
CA ILE A 195 28.11 -7.99 8.92
C ILE A 195 29.55 -8.16 9.39
N HIS A 196 29.94 -9.41 9.63
CA HIS A 196 31.29 -9.76 10.10
C HIS A 196 31.85 -11.05 9.46
N PRO A 197 31.81 -11.18 8.12
CA PRO A 197 32.19 -12.42 7.44
C PRO A 197 33.64 -12.82 7.75
N GLY A 198 33.92 -14.12 7.65
CA GLY A 198 35.29 -14.64 7.76
C GLY A 198 36.11 -14.28 6.51
N PRO A 199 35.80 -14.86 5.34
CA PRO A 199 36.35 -14.43 4.05
C PRO A 199 35.72 -13.13 3.51
N LEU A 200 36.30 -12.55 2.46
CA LEU A 200 35.71 -11.40 1.76
C LEU A 200 34.30 -11.73 1.24
N MET A 201 33.30 -10.98 1.71
CA MET A 201 31.92 -11.05 1.23
C MET A 201 31.62 -9.83 0.38
N THR A 202 31.13 -10.06 -0.85
CA THR A 202 30.72 -8.96 -1.75
C THR A 202 29.21 -8.95 -1.91
N PHE A 203 28.58 -7.81 -1.63
CA PHE A 203 27.16 -7.59 -1.83
C PHE A 203 26.91 -6.91 -3.18
N ASN A 204 26.20 -7.62 -4.07
CA ASN A 204 25.76 -7.13 -5.36
C ASN A 204 24.26 -6.77 -5.32
N GLY A 205 23.97 -5.64 -4.70
CA GLY A 205 22.61 -5.13 -4.50
C GLY A 205 22.60 -4.07 -3.40
N ARG A 206 21.54 -3.27 -3.35
CA ARG A 206 21.38 -2.25 -2.30
C ARG A 206 21.23 -2.93 -0.95
N VAL A 207 21.78 -2.30 0.09
CA VAL A 207 21.63 -2.77 1.46
C VAL A 207 20.96 -1.66 2.27
N HIS A 208 19.89 -2.01 2.98
CA HIS A 208 19.15 -1.08 3.82
C HIS A 208 18.76 -1.66 5.17
N SER A 209 18.89 -0.86 6.24
CA SER A 209 18.32 -1.14 7.56
C SER A 209 17.47 0.04 8.03
N ASN A 210 16.27 -0.23 8.55
CA ASN A 210 15.48 0.79 9.26
C ASN A 210 16.07 1.14 10.65
N LYS A 211 17.15 0.48 11.08
CA LYS A 211 17.94 0.78 12.28
C LYS A 211 19.42 0.94 11.93
N ASN A 212 20.33 0.25 12.62
CA ASN A 212 21.76 0.42 12.46
C ASN A 212 22.36 -0.63 11.53
N ILE A 213 23.49 -0.30 10.91
CA ILE A 213 24.32 -1.27 10.19
C ILE A 213 25.70 -1.34 10.84
N TYR A 214 26.03 -2.51 11.35
CA TYR A 214 27.33 -2.86 11.89
C TYR A 214 28.14 -3.58 10.80
N ALA A 215 28.95 -2.83 10.05
CA ALA A 215 29.82 -3.42 9.03
C ALA A 215 31.22 -3.53 9.60
N LEU A 216 31.65 -4.72 10.03
CA LEU A 216 32.85 -4.85 10.86
C LEU A 216 34.12 -5.11 10.04
N ARG A 217 34.05 -6.02 9.06
CA ARG A 217 35.24 -6.50 8.34
C ARG A 217 34.91 -7.19 7.02
N ASN A 218 35.94 -7.38 6.20
CA ASN A 218 35.95 -8.22 5.00
C ASN A 218 34.71 -8.10 4.13
N THR A 219 34.24 -6.86 3.90
CA THR A 219 33.00 -6.62 3.18
C THR A 219 33.20 -5.62 2.05
N LYS A 220 32.70 -5.94 0.86
CA LYS A 220 32.59 -5.01 -0.27
C LYS A 220 31.14 -4.81 -0.67
N PHE A 221 30.67 -3.57 -0.69
CA PHE A 221 29.36 -3.20 -1.21
C PHE A 221 29.51 -2.63 -2.63
N LEU A 222 28.84 -3.23 -3.61
CA LEU A 222 28.86 -2.74 -5.00
C LEU A 222 27.81 -1.65 -5.26
N ASN A 223 26.86 -1.50 -4.36
CA ASN A 223 25.77 -0.54 -4.46
C ASN A 223 25.55 0.18 -3.13
N ARG A 224 24.63 1.14 -3.19
CA ARG A 224 24.29 2.02 -2.07
C ARG A 224 23.93 1.25 -0.79
N LEU A 225 24.52 1.70 0.31
CA LEU A 225 24.29 1.27 1.68
C LEU A 225 23.54 2.41 2.41
N THR A 226 22.34 2.13 2.92
CA THR A 226 21.49 3.15 3.57
C THR A 226 20.96 2.64 4.90
N MET A 227 20.84 3.52 5.88
CA MET A 227 20.33 3.14 7.19
C MET A 227 19.62 4.30 7.85
N ALA A 228 18.48 4.03 8.48
CA ALA A 228 17.73 5.06 9.19
C ALA A 228 18.27 5.34 10.60
N GLY A 229 19.18 4.50 11.09
CA GLY A 229 19.96 4.73 12.30
C GLY A 229 21.41 5.08 11.96
N GLU A 230 22.34 4.37 12.60
CA GLU A 230 23.78 4.64 12.54
C GLU A 230 24.57 3.61 11.71
N PHE A 231 25.66 4.07 11.12
CA PHE A 231 26.68 3.24 10.53
C PHE A 231 27.79 2.98 11.55
N VAL A 232 27.92 1.74 12.00
CA VAL A 232 28.81 1.35 13.09
C VAL A 232 29.98 0.54 12.55
N ARG A 233 31.20 0.99 12.88
CA ARG A 233 32.46 0.33 12.49
C ARG A 233 33.24 -0.25 13.68
N ASP A 234 33.03 0.29 14.88
CA ASP A 234 33.95 0.09 16.00
C ASP A 234 33.49 -0.96 17.02
N ALA A 235 32.25 -1.43 16.90
CA ALA A 235 31.65 -2.34 17.85
C ALA A 235 30.77 -3.37 17.14
N THR A 236 30.74 -4.60 17.64
CA THR A 236 29.65 -5.56 17.34
C THR A 236 28.34 -5.04 17.94
N ARG A 237 27.21 -5.60 17.51
CA ARG A 237 25.93 -5.28 18.15
C ARG A 237 25.92 -5.64 19.63
N GLY A 238 26.64 -6.68 20.03
CA GLY A 238 26.80 -7.14 21.42
C GLY A 238 27.73 -6.28 22.28
N GLY A 239 28.40 -5.27 21.71
CA GLY A 239 29.29 -4.36 22.44
C GLY A 239 30.75 -4.77 22.50
N GLU A 240 31.13 -5.87 21.86
CA GLU A 240 32.55 -6.23 21.69
C GLU A 240 33.24 -5.27 20.72
N PRO A 241 34.45 -4.77 21.03
CA PRO A 241 35.20 -3.91 20.13
C PRO A 241 35.53 -4.62 18.81
N ASN A 242 35.41 -3.90 17.69
CA ASN A 242 35.96 -4.33 16.41
C ASN A 242 37.46 -4.03 16.39
N THR A 243 38.25 -4.92 16.97
CA THR A 243 39.69 -4.72 17.13
C THR A 243 40.45 -4.84 15.81
N ALA A 244 41.54 -4.11 15.67
CA ALA A 244 42.43 -4.12 14.49
C ALA A 244 43.19 -5.44 14.27
N SER A 245 42.94 -6.48 15.07
CA SER A 245 43.54 -7.80 14.88
C SER A 245 42.72 -8.60 13.85
N GLY A 246 43.00 -8.37 12.57
CA GLY A 246 42.35 -9.02 11.43
C GLY A 246 42.21 -8.06 10.24
N ASN A 247 41.72 -8.56 9.10
CA ASN A 247 41.38 -7.68 7.99
C ASN A 247 40.07 -6.94 8.32
N THR A 248 40.15 -5.66 8.67
CA THR A 248 38.99 -4.79 9.00
C THR A 248 38.43 -4.05 7.79
N GLU A 249 38.82 -4.44 6.58
CA GLU A 249 38.44 -3.76 5.35
C GLU A 249 36.94 -3.81 5.09
N VAL A 250 36.36 -2.62 5.00
CA VAL A 250 35.01 -2.42 4.46
C VAL A 250 35.16 -1.46 3.28
N TYR A 251 34.70 -1.87 2.12
CA TYR A 251 34.74 -1.08 0.89
C TYR A 251 33.35 -0.82 0.35
N VAL A 252 33.15 0.35 -0.25
CA VAL A 252 32.01 0.64 -1.11
C VAL A 252 32.51 1.06 -2.48
N GLU A 253 31.86 0.58 -3.53
CA GLU A 253 32.15 0.98 -4.89
C GLU A 253 31.32 2.23 -5.26
N VAL A 254 32.02 3.28 -5.72
CA VAL A 254 31.42 4.53 -6.17
C VAL A 254 31.87 4.79 -7.60
N ASN A 255 30.99 4.54 -8.57
CA ASN A 255 31.29 4.73 -10.00
C ASN A 255 32.59 4.02 -10.45
N GLY A 256 32.83 2.79 -9.98
CA GLY A 256 34.04 2.01 -10.28
C GLY A 256 35.26 2.31 -9.39
N ILE A 257 35.16 3.27 -8.47
CA ILE A 257 36.20 3.59 -7.48
C ILE A 257 35.89 2.85 -6.17
N ASN A 258 36.85 2.08 -5.65
CA ASN A 258 36.70 1.46 -4.33
C ASN A 258 37.10 2.47 -3.25
N VAL A 259 36.15 2.86 -2.41
CA VAL A 259 36.38 3.72 -1.25
C VAL A 259 36.36 2.87 0.01
N GLN A 260 37.41 2.96 0.82
CA GLN A 260 37.48 2.27 2.11
C GLN A 260 36.71 3.04 3.18
N SER A 261 35.92 2.33 3.99
CA SER A 261 35.50 2.78 5.32
C SER A 261 36.50 2.24 6.34
N THR A 262 37.30 3.14 6.92
CA THR A 262 38.29 2.75 7.93
C THR A 262 37.61 2.33 9.22
N LEU A 263 38.36 1.66 10.11
CA LEU A 263 37.95 1.59 11.51
C LEU A 263 37.81 3.03 12.05
N GLY A 264 36.78 3.31 12.83
CA GLY A 264 36.37 4.66 13.22
C GLY A 264 35.66 5.47 12.13
N GLY A 265 35.64 4.99 10.88
CA GLY A 265 35.01 5.64 9.72
C GLY A 265 33.49 5.46 9.65
N GLY A 266 32.85 5.23 10.80
CA GLY A 266 31.39 5.13 10.96
C GLY A 266 30.75 6.50 11.16
N SER A 267 29.41 6.54 11.21
CA SER A 267 28.68 7.74 11.65
C SER A 267 28.77 7.98 13.16
N VAL A 268 29.15 6.93 13.87
CA VAL A 268 29.53 6.92 15.27
C VAL A 268 30.93 6.35 15.41
N MET A 269 31.62 6.82 16.43
CA MET A 269 32.99 6.42 16.73
C MET A 269 33.16 6.16 18.22
N SER A 270 34.24 5.47 18.56
CA SER A 270 34.67 5.38 19.95
C SER A 270 35.03 6.78 20.45
N GLY A 271 34.48 7.19 21.59
CA GLY A 271 34.90 8.41 22.29
C GLY A 271 36.30 8.24 22.89
N SER A 272 36.41 8.26 24.21
CA SER A 272 37.66 7.93 24.91
C SER A 272 37.90 6.42 25.10
N GLY A 273 36.96 5.57 24.68
CA GLY A 273 37.01 4.10 24.83
C GLY A 273 37.44 3.36 23.56
N LEU A 274 37.27 2.04 23.54
CA LEU A 274 37.54 1.16 22.39
C LEU A 274 36.29 0.79 21.58
N VAL A 275 35.12 1.14 22.10
CA VAL A 275 33.81 0.78 21.55
C VAL A 275 33.12 2.05 21.08
N GLY A 276 32.77 2.10 19.80
CA GLY A 276 31.98 3.16 19.19
C GLY A 276 30.64 2.61 18.72
N GLY A 277 29.65 2.63 19.61
CA GLY A 277 28.31 2.14 19.32
C GLY A 277 27.30 3.24 19.01
N PRO A 278 26.07 2.85 18.61
CA PRO A 278 25.06 3.80 18.17
C PRO A 278 24.37 4.54 19.34
N ASN A 279 24.56 4.13 20.60
CA ASN A 279 24.03 4.88 21.74
C ASN A 279 24.87 6.12 22.04
N LEU A 280 24.27 7.29 21.97
CA LEU A 280 24.96 8.56 22.18
C LEU A 280 24.77 9.03 23.63
N THR A 281 25.86 9.48 24.27
CA THR A 281 25.96 9.74 25.73
C THR A 281 25.09 10.89 26.26
N ALA A 282 24.22 11.48 25.44
CA ALA A 282 23.25 12.52 25.80
C ALA A 282 21.84 12.29 25.18
N SER A 283 21.58 11.09 24.64
CA SER A 283 20.31 10.77 24.00
C SER A 283 19.25 10.39 25.03
N GLY A 284 18.30 11.30 25.30
CA GLY A 284 17.03 10.94 25.92
C GLY A 284 16.21 10.02 25.00
N SER A 285 15.19 9.34 25.56
CA SER A 285 14.42 8.26 24.90
C SER A 285 13.80 8.58 23.52
N LEU A 286 13.80 9.85 23.09
CA LEU A 286 13.21 10.36 21.85
C LEU A 286 14.22 11.02 20.88
N LEU A 287 15.52 10.90 21.14
CA LEU A 287 16.59 11.53 20.35
C LEU A 287 17.42 10.48 19.58
N ARG A 288 18.09 10.93 18.51
CA ARG A 288 19.10 10.15 17.77
C ARG A 288 20.04 9.48 18.77
N GLY A 289 20.25 8.17 18.60
CA GLY A 289 21.21 7.44 19.42
C GLY A 289 20.62 6.83 20.70
N ASN A 290 19.34 6.44 20.70
CA ASN A 290 18.75 5.58 21.72
C ASN A 290 18.37 4.21 21.11
N TYR A 291 19.21 3.21 21.34
CA TYR A 291 19.11 1.85 20.87
C TYR A 291 19.33 0.91 22.07
N PRO A 292 18.25 0.43 22.72
CA PRO A 292 18.35 -0.49 23.84
C PRO A 292 19.29 -1.67 23.53
N ASP A 293 20.08 -2.04 24.53
CA ASP A 293 21.06 -3.15 24.46
C ASP A 293 22.17 -2.99 23.41
N SER A 294 22.34 -1.81 22.82
CA SER A 294 23.44 -1.50 21.90
C SER A 294 24.61 -0.79 22.62
N PRO A 295 25.84 -0.88 22.10
CA PRO A 295 26.99 -0.23 22.70
C PRO A 295 26.89 1.30 22.70
N GLN A 296 27.58 1.92 23.66
CA GLN A 296 27.76 3.38 23.75
C GLN A 296 28.81 3.87 22.75
N GLY A 297 28.66 5.11 22.29
CA GLY A 297 29.60 5.79 21.41
C GLY A 297 29.36 7.30 21.39
N VAL A 298 30.06 7.98 20.48
CA VAL A 298 29.87 9.40 20.19
C VAL A 298 29.65 9.60 18.69
N ALA A 299 28.98 10.68 18.31
CA ALA A 299 28.81 11.02 16.90
C ALA A 299 30.17 11.35 16.26
N ASN A 300 30.43 10.82 15.06
CA ASN A 300 31.61 11.23 14.29
C ASN A 300 31.37 12.64 13.72
N PRO A 301 32.15 13.65 14.11
CA PRO A 301 31.93 15.04 13.70
C PRO A 301 32.16 15.30 12.20
N ASN A 302 32.83 14.39 11.50
CA ASN A 302 33.12 14.53 10.07
C ASN A 302 32.06 13.83 9.18
N TRP A 303 31.18 13.00 9.77
CA TRP A 303 30.32 12.09 9.02
C TRP A 303 29.44 12.79 7.99
N GLU A 304 28.75 13.86 8.40
CA GLU A 304 27.84 14.60 7.52
C GLU A 304 28.56 15.21 6.31
N SER A 305 29.86 15.51 6.45
CA SER A 305 30.68 16.00 5.34
C SER A 305 31.25 14.86 4.49
N GLU A 306 31.83 13.83 5.10
CA GLU A 306 32.55 12.75 4.41
C GLU A 306 31.60 11.80 3.68
N SER A 307 30.43 11.53 4.26
CA SER A 307 29.42 10.65 3.66
C SER A 307 28.96 11.10 2.28
N VAL A 308 28.79 12.42 2.07
CA VAL A 308 28.28 13.01 0.82
C VAL A 308 29.37 13.58 -0.08
N MET A 309 30.59 13.76 0.43
CA MET A 309 31.71 14.28 -0.34
C MET A 309 32.07 13.34 -1.49
N SER A 310 32.27 13.91 -2.68
CA SER A 310 32.61 13.16 -3.90
C SER A 310 33.74 12.16 -3.67
N ALA A 311 33.53 10.94 -4.15
CA ALA A 311 34.52 9.86 -4.06
C ALA A 311 35.65 10.07 -5.08
N ASP A 312 36.88 10.13 -4.59
CA ASP A 312 38.13 10.22 -5.36
C ASP A 312 39.10 9.06 -5.04
N GLY A 313 38.64 8.08 -4.25
CA GLY A 313 39.45 6.96 -3.72
C GLY A 313 40.05 7.24 -2.34
N THR A 314 39.95 8.47 -1.83
CA THR A 314 40.28 8.79 -0.43
C THR A 314 39.31 8.05 0.49
N ALA A 315 39.84 7.45 1.57
CA ALA A 315 39.03 6.77 2.57
C ALA A 315 37.94 7.68 3.16
N ASN A 316 36.82 7.07 3.55
CA ASN A 316 35.63 7.66 4.16
C ASN A 316 34.84 8.66 3.28
N ARG A 317 35.30 9.02 2.08
CA ARG A 317 34.58 9.91 1.15
C ARG A 317 33.64 9.13 0.22
N PHE A 318 32.40 8.92 0.65
CA PHE A 318 31.53 7.94 0.01
C PHE A 318 30.68 8.47 -1.17
N GLY A 319 30.68 9.78 -1.45
CA GLY A 319 29.89 10.35 -2.54
C GLY A 319 28.39 10.09 -2.44
N GLY A 320 27.88 9.93 -1.21
CA GLY A 320 26.49 9.56 -0.92
C GLY A 320 26.18 8.07 -1.02
N GLN A 321 27.19 7.19 -1.23
CA GLN A 321 26.96 5.74 -1.30
C GLN A 321 26.72 5.07 0.05
N ILE A 322 27.19 5.66 1.14
CA ILE A 322 26.83 5.24 2.51
C ILE A 322 26.12 6.40 3.19
N MET A 323 24.84 6.23 3.56
CA MET A 323 24.04 7.29 4.19
C MET A 323 23.27 6.83 5.43
N THR A 324 23.33 7.64 6.47
CA THR A 324 22.53 7.54 7.70
C THR A 324 21.37 8.54 7.71
N GLN A 325 20.60 8.55 8.81
CA GLN A 325 19.57 9.56 9.06
C GLN A 325 20.07 11.00 8.90
N THR A 326 21.25 11.31 9.42
CA THR A 326 21.80 12.67 9.41
C THR A 326 22.27 13.11 8.02
N THR A 327 22.40 12.18 7.08
CA THR A 327 22.84 12.40 5.69
C THR A 327 21.72 12.11 4.68
N GLY A 328 20.48 11.93 5.14
CA GLY A 328 19.28 11.89 4.30
C GLY A 328 18.67 10.50 4.07
N ALA A 329 19.20 9.43 4.66
CA ALA A 329 18.52 8.14 4.65
C ALA A 329 17.35 8.13 5.65
N THR A 330 16.26 7.46 5.31
CA THR A 330 15.08 7.36 6.17
C THR A 330 14.58 5.92 6.24
N ALA A 331 13.86 5.58 7.30
CA ALA A 331 13.26 4.26 7.42
C ALA A 331 12.22 4.05 6.31
N LEU A 332 12.34 2.93 5.61
CA LEU A 332 11.40 2.51 4.58
C LEU A 332 10.26 1.75 5.27
N LYS A 333 9.07 2.33 5.25
CA LYS A 333 7.90 1.84 5.97
C LYS A 333 6.87 1.27 5.02
N LEU A 334 6.27 0.15 5.39
CA LEU A 334 5.10 -0.37 4.69
C LEU A 334 3.91 0.60 4.83
N PRO A 335 2.94 0.61 3.89
CA PRO A 335 1.73 1.42 4.02
C PRO A 335 0.99 1.25 5.36
N LEU A 336 1.01 0.02 5.89
CA LEU A 336 0.47 -0.30 7.21
C LEU A 336 1.18 0.44 8.35
N GLU A 337 2.52 0.52 8.29
CA GLU A 337 3.33 1.23 9.29
C GLU A 337 3.15 2.75 9.21
N LEU A 338 2.90 3.28 8.01
CA LEU A 338 2.53 4.69 7.82
C LEU A 338 1.17 5.01 8.43
N ALA A 339 0.29 4.01 8.61
CA ALA A 339 -0.96 4.15 9.35
C ALA A 339 -0.79 3.97 10.88
N GLY A 340 0.43 3.79 11.37
CA GLY A 340 0.72 3.63 12.80
C GLY A 340 0.61 2.20 13.31
N ASN A 341 0.40 1.22 12.42
CA ASN A 341 0.26 -0.19 12.78
C ASN A 341 1.61 -0.93 12.68
N SER A 342 1.84 -1.92 13.55
CA SER A 342 3.07 -2.74 13.49
C SER A 342 3.09 -3.64 12.26
N PRO A 343 4.25 -3.89 11.61
CA PRO A 343 4.36 -4.89 10.54
C PRO A 343 3.89 -6.29 10.95
N ALA A 344 4.07 -6.64 12.23
CA ALA A 344 3.64 -7.92 12.78
C ALA A 344 2.12 -8.09 12.73
N GLU A 345 1.36 -7.01 12.59
CA GLU A 345 -0.08 -7.10 12.38
C GLU A 345 -0.44 -7.79 11.06
N VAL A 346 0.40 -7.72 10.02
CA VAL A 346 0.10 -8.33 8.71
C VAL A 346 -0.17 -9.83 8.83
N ILE A 347 0.54 -10.52 9.72
CA ILE A 347 0.42 -11.97 9.93
C ILE A 347 -0.62 -12.35 10.98
N LYS A 348 -1.13 -11.37 11.74
CA LYS A 348 -2.18 -11.60 12.73
C LYS A 348 -3.54 -11.66 12.05
N ARG A 349 -4.49 -12.26 12.75
CA ARG A 349 -5.89 -12.33 12.33
C ARG A 349 -6.55 -10.95 12.32
N SER A 350 -7.57 -10.81 11.47
CA SER A 350 -8.46 -9.65 11.45
C SER A 350 -9.32 -9.60 12.72
N LEU A 351 -9.49 -8.41 13.26
CA LEU A 351 -10.37 -8.10 14.38
C LEU A 351 -11.51 -7.19 13.92
N PRO A 352 -12.70 -7.25 14.56
CA PRO A 352 -13.79 -6.31 14.25
C PRO A 352 -13.44 -4.84 14.48
N SER A 353 -12.41 -4.55 15.28
CA SER A 353 -11.90 -3.20 15.55
C SER A 353 -10.81 -2.75 14.58
N ASP A 354 -10.42 -3.57 13.60
CA ASP A 354 -9.41 -3.18 12.62
C ASP A 354 -9.92 -2.03 11.76
N ASP A 355 -9.06 -1.03 11.55
CA ASP A 355 -9.31 -0.02 10.53
C ASP A 355 -9.20 -0.63 9.12
N ASP A 356 -9.70 0.09 8.11
CA ASP A 356 -9.72 -0.40 6.73
C ASP A 356 -8.32 -0.72 6.18
N ILE A 357 -7.29 0.02 6.58
CA ILE A 357 -5.91 -0.18 6.10
C ILE A 357 -5.34 -1.45 6.71
N LEU A 358 -5.55 -1.65 8.01
CA LEU A 358 -5.14 -2.81 8.76
C LEU A 358 -5.83 -4.07 8.23
N SER A 359 -7.16 -4.03 8.11
CA SER A 359 -7.96 -5.12 7.55
C SER A 359 -7.52 -5.50 6.13
N ALA A 360 -7.30 -4.51 5.25
CA ALA A 360 -6.83 -4.74 3.89
C ALA A 360 -5.37 -5.21 3.80
N SER A 361 -4.53 -4.89 4.80
CA SER A 361 -3.12 -5.26 4.82
C SER A 361 -2.91 -6.71 5.26
N ARG A 362 -3.72 -7.21 6.21
CA ARG A 362 -3.58 -8.55 6.80
C ARG A 362 -3.65 -9.67 5.76
N TYR A 363 -2.78 -10.65 5.90
CA TYR A 363 -2.77 -11.82 5.03
C TYR A 363 -4.02 -12.70 5.18
N GLN A 364 -4.71 -12.69 6.32
CA GLN A 364 -5.99 -13.40 6.46
C GLN A 364 -7.03 -12.93 5.43
N GLY A 365 -7.10 -11.63 5.16
CA GLY A 365 -8.02 -11.06 4.17
C GLY A 365 -7.66 -11.43 2.73
N LYS A 366 -6.38 -11.78 2.49
CA LYS A 366 -5.83 -12.12 1.17
C LYS A 366 -5.72 -13.62 0.92
N ALA A 367 -5.84 -14.44 1.97
CA ALA A 367 -5.73 -15.89 1.86
C ALA A 367 -6.92 -16.50 1.10
N GLN A 368 -6.62 -17.30 0.08
CA GLN A 368 -7.62 -18.08 -0.66
C GLN A 368 -8.11 -19.30 0.11
N ILE A 369 -7.27 -19.85 0.99
CA ILE A 369 -7.62 -20.94 1.89
C ILE A 369 -7.39 -20.45 3.32
N ARG A 370 -8.42 -20.54 4.16
CA ARG A 370 -8.32 -20.23 5.59
C ARG A 370 -8.49 -21.52 6.38
N ILE A 371 -7.54 -21.78 7.27
CA ILE A 371 -7.60 -22.89 8.22
C ILE A 371 -7.62 -22.28 9.61
N LEU A 372 -8.74 -22.45 10.31
CA LEU A 372 -8.94 -21.96 11.67
C LEU A 372 -9.00 -23.18 12.59
N LEU A 373 -8.23 -23.17 13.67
CA LEU A 373 -8.17 -24.24 14.67
C LEU A 373 -8.38 -23.65 16.06
N ASP A 374 -9.22 -24.30 16.85
CA ASP A 374 -9.45 -23.98 18.27
C ASP A 374 -9.63 -25.25 19.11
N ASP A 375 -9.70 -25.07 20.43
CA ASP A 375 -10.13 -26.11 21.35
C ASP A 375 -11.62 -26.43 21.15
N GLU A 376 -12.02 -27.71 21.33
CA GLU A 376 -13.43 -28.11 21.13
C GLU A 376 -14.41 -27.43 22.08
N GLY A 377 -13.94 -27.11 23.28
CA GLY A 377 -14.71 -26.39 24.30
C GLY A 377 -14.82 -24.88 24.06
N ALA A 378 -14.03 -24.31 23.15
CA ALA A 378 -13.99 -22.87 22.87
C ALA A 378 -15.20 -22.37 22.05
N GLY A 379 -16.10 -23.27 21.61
CA GLY A 379 -17.33 -22.92 20.92
C GLY A 379 -17.13 -22.37 19.51
N SER A 380 -18.07 -21.55 19.03
CA SER A 380 -18.02 -20.83 17.74
C SER A 380 -18.77 -19.51 17.89
N GLY A 381 -18.43 -18.50 17.09
CA GLY A 381 -19.03 -17.15 17.16
C GLY A 381 -18.05 -16.10 17.67
N SER A 382 -18.55 -14.91 18.00
CA SER A 382 -17.74 -13.72 18.31
C SER A 382 -16.83 -13.85 19.54
N ALA A 383 -17.09 -14.81 20.43
CA ALA A 383 -16.29 -15.09 21.63
C ALA A 383 -15.17 -16.13 21.41
N ASN A 384 -15.11 -16.77 20.24
CA ASN A 384 -14.17 -17.85 19.95
C ASN A 384 -12.75 -17.32 19.65
N ALA A 385 -11.74 -17.91 20.30
CA ALA A 385 -10.35 -17.46 20.20
C ALA A 385 -9.71 -17.74 18.83
N ALA A 386 -10.23 -18.68 18.05
CA ALA A 386 -9.84 -18.91 16.66
C ALA A 386 -10.67 -18.10 15.65
N GLY A 387 -11.79 -17.49 16.06
CA GLY A 387 -12.69 -16.73 15.17
C GLY A 387 -13.54 -17.61 14.25
N ILE A 388 -13.78 -18.88 14.61
CA ILE A 388 -14.66 -19.78 13.86
C ILE A 388 -16.10 -19.27 13.95
N PRO A 389 -16.77 -18.90 12.83
CA PRO A 389 -18.12 -18.37 12.87
C PRO A 389 -19.12 -19.37 13.48
N ALA A 390 -20.18 -18.86 14.10
CA ALA A 390 -21.19 -19.69 14.75
C ALA A 390 -21.77 -20.73 13.77
N GLY A 391 -21.72 -22.01 14.15
CA GLY A 391 -22.24 -23.12 13.34
C GLY A 391 -21.36 -23.53 12.15
N LYS A 392 -20.11 -23.07 12.08
CA LYS A 392 -19.11 -23.47 11.07
C LYS A 392 -18.03 -24.38 11.67
N GLY A 393 -17.36 -25.11 10.80
CA GLY A 393 -16.29 -26.04 11.18
C GLY A 393 -16.80 -27.34 11.78
N VAL A 394 -15.87 -28.25 12.07
CA VAL A 394 -16.18 -29.59 12.59
C VAL A 394 -15.34 -29.88 13.84
N ASN A 395 -15.96 -30.48 14.84
CA ASN A 395 -15.25 -31.02 16.01
C ASN A 395 -14.52 -32.29 15.57
N LEU A 396 -13.22 -32.36 15.82
CA LEU A 396 -12.38 -33.51 15.46
C LEU A 396 -12.76 -34.77 16.26
N SER A 397 -13.21 -34.62 17.52
CA SER A 397 -13.71 -35.72 18.35
C SER A 397 -15.02 -36.35 17.87
N SER A 398 -15.82 -35.64 17.08
CA SER A 398 -17.10 -36.14 16.57
C SER A 398 -17.17 -36.14 15.05
N PHE A 399 -16.04 -35.95 14.37
CA PHE A 399 -15.99 -35.95 12.91
C PHE A 399 -16.33 -37.34 12.37
N MET A 400 -17.34 -37.39 11.50
CA MET A 400 -17.69 -38.56 10.71
C MET A 400 -17.48 -38.21 9.24
N PRO A 401 -16.64 -38.92 8.47
CA PRO A 401 -16.41 -38.60 7.07
C PRO A 401 -17.68 -38.82 6.24
N SER A 402 -17.93 -37.98 5.23
CA SER A 402 -19.05 -38.11 4.31
C SER A 402 -18.67 -38.86 3.03
N VAL A 403 -19.65 -39.53 2.42
CA VAL A 403 -19.50 -40.12 1.09
C VAL A 403 -19.53 -38.98 0.07
N LEU A 404 -18.43 -38.77 -0.67
CA LEU A 404 -18.32 -37.75 -1.72
C LEU A 404 -19.08 -38.19 -2.98
N ASN A 405 -20.01 -37.36 -3.48
CA ASN A 405 -20.76 -37.67 -4.70
C ASN A 405 -19.87 -37.54 -5.96
N GLY A 406 -19.88 -38.54 -6.83
CA GLY A 406 -19.22 -38.51 -8.14
C GLY A 406 -17.79 -39.08 -8.19
N ALA A 407 -17.26 -39.59 -7.09
CA ALA A 407 -16.05 -40.40 -7.11
C ALA A 407 -16.42 -41.88 -7.04
N GLU A 408 -16.01 -42.67 -8.03
CA GLU A 408 -16.01 -44.14 -7.93
C GLU A 408 -14.93 -44.67 -6.95
N ASN A 409 -14.33 -43.77 -6.15
CA ASN A 409 -13.26 -44.02 -5.20
C ASN A 409 -13.60 -43.43 -3.82
N VAL A 410 -14.73 -43.82 -3.23
CA VAL A 410 -15.20 -43.26 -1.96
C VAL A 410 -15.27 -44.34 -0.88
N LEU A 411 -14.90 -43.91 0.33
CA LEU A 411 -15.10 -44.55 1.63
C LEU A 411 -16.36 -45.43 1.67
N LYS A 412 -16.22 -46.70 2.09
CA LYS A 412 -17.33 -47.65 2.19
C LYS A 412 -17.92 -47.67 3.60
N GLN A 413 -19.25 -47.78 3.68
CA GLN A 413 -19.96 -48.02 4.94
C GLN A 413 -19.72 -49.47 5.38
N ILE A 414 -19.32 -49.68 6.63
CA ILE A 414 -19.16 -51.00 7.24
C ILE A 414 -20.29 -51.19 8.25
N SER A 415 -20.99 -52.33 8.15
CA SER A 415 -22.03 -52.68 9.13
C SER A 415 -21.43 -52.86 10.53
N ASN A 416 -22.24 -52.78 11.57
CA ASN A 416 -21.80 -53.04 12.95
C ASN A 416 -21.22 -54.46 13.16
N ALA A 417 -21.39 -55.36 12.19
CA ALA A 417 -20.83 -56.72 12.16
C ALA A 417 -19.51 -56.82 11.34
N GLY A 418 -18.93 -55.69 10.90
CA GLY A 418 -17.71 -55.67 10.11
C GLY A 418 -17.89 -55.97 8.62
N THR A 419 -19.13 -56.07 8.14
CA THR A 419 -19.42 -56.39 6.74
C THR A 419 -19.36 -55.12 5.89
N VAL A 420 -18.45 -55.10 4.91
CA VAL A 420 -18.36 -54.04 3.90
C VAL A 420 -19.48 -54.25 2.87
N SER A 421 -20.36 -53.27 2.69
CA SER A 421 -21.39 -53.32 1.64
C SER A 421 -20.93 -52.56 0.39
N GLY A 422 -21.13 -53.14 -0.81
CA GLY A 422 -20.88 -52.51 -2.12
C GLY A 422 -19.80 -53.19 -2.97
N GLN A 423 -19.94 -53.10 -4.31
CA GLN A 423 -19.06 -53.72 -5.31
C GLN A 423 -17.57 -53.38 -5.08
N THR A 424 -16.68 -54.36 -5.28
CA THR A 424 -15.22 -54.20 -5.12
C THR A 424 -14.68 -53.13 -6.08
N VAL A 425 -13.93 -52.14 -5.56
CA VAL A 425 -13.33 -51.10 -6.40
C VAL A 425 -12.00 -51.60 -6.96
N LEU A 426 -11.84 -51.31 -8.23
CA LEU A 426 -10.82 -51.79 -9.13
C LEU A 426 -9.97 -50.56 -9.53
N GLN A 427 -8.80 -50.36 -8.90
CA GLN A 427 -7.83 -49.32 -9.23
C GLN A 427 -7.22 -49.59 -10.60
N LYS A 428 -7.50 -48.73 -11.58
CA LYS A 428 -6.85 -48.78 -12.89
C LYS A 428 -5.48 -48.08 -12.82
N ARG A 429 -4.41 -48.85 -12.95
CA ARG A 429 -3.04 -48.35 -13.08
C ARG A 429 -2.85 -47.68 -14.44
N SER A 430 -1.81 -46.87 -14.55
CA SER A 430 -1.47 -46.13 -15.78
C SER A 430 -1.09 -47.04 -16.96
N ASP A 431 -0.78 -48.31 -16.71
CA ASP A 431 -0.58 -49.36 -17.71
C ASP A 431 -1.90 -50.00 -18.20
N GLY A 432 -3.05 -49.54 -17.69
CA GLY A 432 -4.37 -50.05 -18.01
C GLY A 432 -4.81 -51.27 -17.19
N THR A 433 -3.94 -51.84 -16.34
CA THR A 433 -4.29 -52.97 -15.47
C THR A 433 -5.16 -52.53 -14.30
N THR A 434 -6.00 -53.43 -13.80
CA THR A 434 -6.96 -53.10 -12.74
C THR A 434 -6.71 -53.98 -11.51
N VAL A 435 -6.50 -53.37 -10.34
CA VAL A 435 -6.20 -54.08 -9.08
C VAL A 435 -7.16 -53.69 -7.96
N ASN A 436 -7.38 -54.58 -6.99
CA ASN A 436 -8.22 -54.25 -5.84
C ASN A 436 -7.60 -53.10 -5.03
N ALA A 437 -8.38 -52.05 -4.77
CA ALA A 437 -7.94 -50.96 -3.90
C ALA A 437 -7.77 -51.46 -2.45
N THR A 438 -6.58 -51.28 -1.87
CA THR A 438 -6.19 -51.89 -0.59
C THR A 438 -6.61 -51.12 0.66
N THR A 439 -7.31 -49.98 0.54
CA THR A 439 -7.62 -49.14 1.71
C THR A 439 -9.08 -48.66 1.71
N VAL A 440 -9.83 -49.08 2.73
CA VAL A 440 -11.18 -48.62 3.07
C VAL A 440 -11.12 -47.92 4.43
N ARG A 441 -11.65 -46.70 4.58
CA ARG A 441 -11.97 -46.09 5.89
C ARG A 441 -13.49 -45.98 6.05
N THR A 442 -13.98 -46.12 7.28
CA THR A 442 -15.34 -46.56 7.61
C THR A 442 -16.27 -45.43 8.06
N THR A 443 -17.58 -45.60 7.86
CA THR A 443 -18.66 -44.94 8.62
C THR A 443 -19.61 -46.02 9.14
N MET A 444 -20.03 -45.92 10.41
CA MET A 444 -21.01 -46.84 11.02
C MET A 444 -22.45 -46.33 10.80
N SER A 445 -23.43 -47.23 10.78
CA SER A 445 -24.82 -46.93 10.38
C SER A 445 -25.78 -46.56 11.51
N SER A 446 -25.35 -46.50 12.79
CA SER A 446 -26.23 -46.20 13.93
C SER A 446 -25.45 -45.70 15.17
N PRO A 447 -26.02 -44.83 16.03
CA PRO A 447 -25.47 -44.60 17.37
C PRO A 447 -25.52 -45.91 18.18
N ASN A 448 -24.43 -46.26 18.84
CA ASN A 448 -24.28 -47.52 19.57
C ASN A 448 -25.10 -47.48 20.88
N PRO A 449 -25.97 -48.47 21.17
CA PRO A 449 -26.65 -48.58 22.45
C PRO A 449 -25.76 -49.30 23.47
N ALA A 450 -24.69 -48.67 23.96
CA ALA A 450 -23.97 -49.12 25.16
C ALA A 450 -23.07 -48.02 25.71
N ALA A 451 -23.19 -47.77 27.01
CA ALA A 451 -22.57 -46.68 27.77
C ALA A 451 -21.06 -46.87 28.05
N VAL A 452 -20.24 -46.84 26.99
CA VAL A 452 -18.77 -46.66 27.08
C VAL A 452 -18.36 -45.70 25.94
N PRO A 453 -17.71 -44.56 26.20
CA PRO A 453 -17.17 -43.73 25.11
C PRO A 453 -15.99 -44.53 24.51
N TYR A 454 -15.73 -44.58 23.20
CA TYR A 454 -15.10 -43.46 22.49
C TYR A 454 -14.74 -43.91 21.04
N VAL A 455 -14.76 -42.94 20.12
CA VAL A 455 -14.31 -42.92 18.71
C VAL A 455 -13.17 -43.91 18.36
N PRO A 456 -13.15 -44.60 17.19
CA PRO A 456 -11.90 -45.18 16.68
C PRO A 456 -10.86 -44.05 16.59
N PRO A 457 -9.74 -44.07 17.32
CA PRO A 457 -8.85 -42.92 17.42
C PRO A 457 -8.32 -42.47 16.06
N GLY A 458 -8.92 -41.42 15.50
CA GLY A 458 -8.32 -40.58 14.48
C GLY A 458 -7.41 -39.59 15.19
N SER A 459 -6.13 -39.97 15.33
CA SER A 459 -4.99 -39.20 15.86
C SER A 459 -4.94 -38.84 17.35
N GLY A 460 -6.04 -38.86 18.11
CA GLY A 460 -6.04 -38.38 19.50
C GLY A 460 -5.96 -36.84 19.63
N VAL A 461 -6.17 -36.13 18.53
CA VAL A 461 -6.22 -34.67 18.49
C VAL A 461 -7.66 -34.23 18.79
N GLN A 462 -7.84 -33.50 19.89
CA GLN A 462 -9.07 -32.78 20.19
C GLN A 462 -8.94 -31.37 19.63
N GLY A 463 -9.96 -30.90 18.92
CA GLY A 463 -10.02 -29.52 18.44
C GLY A 463 -11.21 -29.29 17.52
N ARG A 464 -11.61 -28.03 17.34
CA ARG A 464 -12.50 -27.62 16.27
C ARG A 464 -11.67 -27.07 15.13
N ILE A 465 -11.91 -27.57 13.92
CA ILE A 465 -11.24 -27.07 12.71
C ILE A 465 -12.28 -26.55 11.72
N LEU A 466 -11.94 -25.45 11.06
CA LEU A 466 -12.69 -24.91 9.93
C LEU A 466 -11.70 -24.67 8.78
N ILE A 467 -11.99 -25.26 7.62
CA ILE A 467 -11.26 -25.08 6.36
C ILE A 467 -12.21 -24.41 5.37
N GLU A 468 -11.89 -23.17 4.98
CA GLU A 468 -12.69 -22.40 4.04
C GLU A 468 -11.91 -22.06 2.78
N ILE A 469 -12.60 -22.11 1.65
CA ILE A 469 -12.14 -21.48 0.40
C ILE A 469 -12.81 -20.12 0.28
N VAL A 470 -12.01 -19.07 0.17
CA VAL A 470 -12.47 -17.69 0.00
C VAL A 470 -12.50 -17.37 -1.49
N LYS A 471 -13.69 -17.08 -2.01
CA LYS A 471 -13.89 -16.67 -3.40
C LYS A 471 -13.43 -15.23 -3.63
N PRO A 472 -13.16 -14.82 -4.89
CA PRO A 472 -12.74 -13.46 -5.22
C PRO A 472 -13.76 -12.37 -4.87
N ASP A 473 -15.03 -12.72 -4.69
CA ASP A 473 -16.10 -11.83 -4.22
C ASP A 473 -16.12 -11.68 -2.68
N GLY A 474 -15.20 -12.34 -1.98
CA GLY A 474 -15.09 -12.33 -0.52
C GLY A 474 -15.94 -13.39 0.19
N THR A 475 -16.79 -14.14 -0.53
CA THR A 475 -17.61 -15.18 0.08
C THR A 475 -16.76 -16.40 0.46
N ALA A 476 -16.93 -16.89 1.68
CA ALA A 476 -16.22 -18.07 2.18
C ALA A 476 -17.11 -19.32 2.09
N VAL A 477 -16.57 -20.41 1.55
CA VAL A 477 -17.23 -21.71 1.47
C VAL A 477 -16.54 -22.67 2.43
N ASP A 478 -17.28 -23.18 3.40
CA ASP A 478 -16.80 -24.22 4.32
C ASP A 478 -16.66 -25.54 3.55
N VAL A 479 -15.41 -25.98 3.41
CA VAL A 479 -15.04 -27.25 2.75
C VAL A 479 -14.44 -28.24 3.75
N THR A 480 -14.54 -27.98 5.06
CA THR A 480 -13.94 -28.77 6.12
C THR A 480 -14.31 -30.25 6.01
N GLN A 481 -15.62 -30.52 5.94
CA GLN A 481 -16.16 -31.88 5.83
C GLN A 481 -15.62 -32.59 4.58
N THR A 482 -15.61 -31.90 3.43
CA THR A 482 -15.12 -32.45 2.15
C THR A 482 -13.64 -32.79 2.24
N ILE A 483 -12.80 -31.85 2.71
CA ILE A 483 -11.35 -32.04 2.80
C ILE A 483 -10.99 -33.17 3.76
N LEU A 484 -11.60 -33.21 4.94
CA LEU A 484 -11.33 -34.26 5.92
C LEU A 484 -11.86 -35.63 5.46
N SER A 485 -12.90 -35.65 4.62
CA SER A 485 -13.46 -36.89 4.04
C SER A 485 -12.66 -37.45 2.87
N LEU A 486 -11.70 -36.69 2.31
CA LEU A 486 -10.76 -37.22 1.31
C LEU A 486 -9.80 -38.26 1.93
N GLY A 487 -9.69 -38.31 3.26
CA GLY A 487 -8.89 -39.27 4.00
C GLY A 487 -7.38 -39.05 3.89
N VAL A 488 -6.64 -39.89 4.63
CA VAL A 488 -5.16 -39.97 4.55
C VAL A 488 -4.82 -41.30 3.88
N THR A 489 -4.06 -41.29 2.79
CA THR A 489 -3.49 -42.52 2.25
C THR A 489 -2.19 -42.83 2.98
N GLU A 490 -2.10 -44.00 3.62
CA GLU A 490 -0.79 -44.58 3.90
C GLU A 490 -0.23 -45.14 2.58
N GLY A 491 0.99 -44.76 2.22
CA GLY A 491 1.75 -45.37 1.12
C GLY A 491 2.22 -44.41 0.04
N GLU A 492 1.54 -43.28 -0.19
CA GLU A 492 2.01 -42.20 -1.08
C GLU A 492 1.58 -40.83 -0.52
N PRO A 493 2.39 -39.77 -0.70
CA PRO A 493 2.17 -38.47 -0.11
C PRO A 493 0.98 -37.75 -0.77
N ASN A 494 -0.24 -38.03 -0.31
CA ASN A 494 -1.43 -37.27 -0.71
C ASN A 494 -1.64 -36.04 0.18
N GLY A 495 -2.27 -35.01 -0.41
CA GLY A 495 -2.29 -33.58 -0.04
C GLY A 495 -2.46 -33.17 1.43
N ILE A 496 -2.94 -34.04 2.32
CA ILE A 496 -2.98 -33.79 3.77
C ILE A 496 -1.59 -33.85 4.41
N VAL A 497 -0.69 -34.71 3.94
CA VAL A 497 0.72 -34.74 4.41
C VAL A 497 1.45 -33.48 3.95
N TYR A 498 1.02 -32.88 2.84
CA TYR A 498 1.45 -31.53 2.54
C TYR A 498 0.93 -30.58 3.63
N LEU A 499 -0.36 -30.58 3.99
CA LEU A 499 -0.94 -29.70 5.05
C LEU A 499 -0.23 -29.80 6.42
N GLN A 500 0.34 -30.96 6.75
CA GLN A 500 1.14 -31.17 7.97
C GLN A 500 2.52 -30.52 7.97
N ARG A 501 3.00 -29.97 6.85
CA ARG A 501 4.09 -28.99 6.88
C ARG A 501 3.44 -27.62 7.14
N PRO A 502 3.46 -27.03 8.33
CA PRO A 502 2.89 -25.68 8.51
C PRO A 502 3.55 -24.60 7.61
N LEU A 503 4.73 -24.88 7.02
CA LEU A 503 5.50 -23.94 6.19
C LEU A 503 4.99 -23.73 4.74
N TRP A 504 4.35 -24.69 4.07
CA TRP A 504 3.91 -24.51 2.66
C TRP A 504 2.52 -23.84 2.56
N ALA A 505 1.60 -24.11 3.49
CA ALA A 505 0.31 -23.42 3.55
C ALA A 505 0.46 -21.94 3.94
N ALA A 506 1.49 -21.61 4.73
CA ALA A 506 1.91 -20.23 4.98
C ALA A 506 2.47 -19.53 3.73
N TYR A 507 3.00 -20.26 2.75
CA TYR A 507 3.56 -19.69 1.51
C TYR A 507 2.52 -19.51 0.38
N LEU A 508 1.30 -20.02 0.54
CA LEU A 508 0.17 -19.78 -0.38
C LEU A 508 -0.56 -18.45 -0.12
N GLN A 509 0.04 -17.54 0.64
CA GLN A 509 -0.57 -16.28 1.11
C GLN A 509 -0.63 -15.13 0.08
N GLY A 510 -0.35 -15.39 -1.20
CA GLY A 510 -0.19 -14.30 -2.19
C GLY A 510 -0.97 -14.39 -3.49
N SER A 511 -1.46 -15.55 -3.93
CA SER A 511 -2.07 -15.62 -5.26
C SER A 511 -3.55 -15.26 -5.20
N ARG A 512 -3.97 -14.18 -5.86
CA ARG A 512 -5.36 -14.00 -6.32
C ARG A 512 -5.34 -14.21 -7.83
N ASP A 513 -6.17 -15.14 -8.33
CA ASP A 513 -6.44 -15.21 -9.77
C ASP A 513 -7.10 -13.89 -10.19
N ARG A 514 -6.43 -13.13 -11.05
CA ARG A 514 -6.90 -11.85 -11.61
C ARG A 514 -8.24 -11.99 -12.36
N ARG A 515 -8.59 -13.18 -12.84
CA ARG A 515 -9.76 -13.44 -13.72
C ARG A 515 -10.88 -14.27 -13.09
N GLY A 516 -10.66 -14.88 -11.92
CA GLY A 516 -11.70 -15.58 -11.14
C GLY A 516 -12.27 -16.87 -11.78
N ASN A 517 -11.63 -17.44 -12.80
CA ASN A 517 -12.24 -18.44 -13.68
C ASN A 517 -11.80 -19.89 -13.39
N SER A 518 -10.99 -20.16 -12.35
CA SER A 518 -10.46 -21.51 -12.09
C SER A 518 -10.35 -21.89 -10.60
N LEU A 519 -11.29 -21.44 -9.76
CA LEU A 519 -11.31 -21.63 -8.30
C LEU A 519 -12.08 -22.88 -7.84
N THR A 520 -11.72 -24.05 -8.35
CA THR A 520 -12.23 -25.34 -7.84
C THR A 520 -11.20 -26.00 -6.93
N LEU A 521 -11.67 -26.80 -5.95
CA LEU A 521 -10.80 -27.58 -5.06
C LEU A 521 -9.84 -28.51 -5.84
N SER A 522 -10.28 -29.00 -6.99
CA SER A 522 -9.48 -29.81 -7.91
C SER A 522 -8.36 -29.04 -8.61
N ASN A 523 -8.43 -27.71 -8.71
CA ASN A 523 -7.37 -26.87 -9.27
C ASN A 523 -6.33 -26.44 -8.23
N LEU A 524 -6.76 -26.14 -7.00
CA LEU A 524 -5.88 -25.77 -5.88
C LEU A 524 -4.94 -26.91 -5.46
N THR A 525 -5.44 -28.15 -5.52
CA THR A 525 -4.67 -29.37 -5.19
C THR A 525 -3.67 -29.79 -6.28
N ARG A 526 -3.86 -29.35 -7.55
CA ARG A 526 -2.98 -29.68 -8.69
C ARG A 526 -1.67 -28.87 -8.75
N ASN A 527 -1.68 -27.61 -8.33
CA ASN A 527 -0.67 -26.62 -8.76
C ASN A 527 0.14 -25.99 -7.60
N TYR A 528 0.31 -26.70 -6.48
CA TYR A 528 0.97 -26.21 -5.26
C TYR A 528 2.40 -25.65 -5.45
N GLN A 529 3.09 -25.95 -6.57
CA GLN A 529 4.45 -25.48 -6.85
C GLN A 529 4.50 -24.10 -7.54
N THR A 530 3.46 -23.67 -8.23
CA THR A 530 3.46 -22.43 -9.03
C THR A 530 2.77 -21.25 -8.34
N ILE A 531 2.03 -21.49 -7.25
CA ILE A 531 1.14 -20.49 -6.61
C ILE A 531 1.90 -19.59 -5.59
N ALA A 532 3.21 -19.80 -5.42
CA ALA A 532 4.02 -19.13 -4.39
C ALA A 532 4.58 -17.74 -4.80
N ASP A 533 4.32 -17.23 -6.01
CA ASP A 533 5.00 -16.02 -6.52
C ASP A 533 4.20 -14.70 -6.51
N GLY A 534 2.96 -14.70 -6.03
CA GLY A 534 2.28 -13.47 -5.64
C GLY A 534 1.44 -12.72 -6.69
N GLU A 535 1.21 -13.25 -7.90
CA GLU A 535 0.07 -12.92 -8.78
C GLU A 535 0.22 -13.67 -10.12
N ILE A 536 -0.59 -14.71 -10.39
CA ILE A 536 -0.59 -15.40 -11.69
C ILE A 536 -1.60 -14.74 -12.65
N GLY A 537 -1.11 -14.29 -13.81
CA GLY A 537 -1.93 -13.64 -14.84
C GLY A 537 -2.88 -14.58 -15.62
N ASP A 538 -2.50 -15.85 -15.82
CA ASP A 538 -3.34 -16.89 -16.44
C ASP A 538 -2.85 -18.31 -16.04
N PRO A 539 -3.53 -19.01 -15.12
CA PRO A 539 -3.10 -20.33 -14.67
C PRO A 539 -3.26 -21.43 -15.75
N SER A 540 -3.99 -21.15 -16.85
CA SER A 540 -4.29 -22.17 -17.87
C SER A 540 -3.11 -22.66 -18.69
N ALA A 541 -2.08 -21.84 -18.81
CA ALA A 541 -0.86 -22.16 -19.55
C ALA A 541 0.12 -23.08 -18.77
N LEU A 542 -0.11 -23.32 -17.47
CA LEU A 542 0.81 -24.06 -16.59
C LEU A 542 0.32 -25.47 -16.21
N PHE A 543 -0.77 -25.95 -16.82
CA PHE A 543 -1.40 -27.23 -16.46
C PHE A 543 -0.70 -28.45 -17.10
N TYR A 544 -0.19 -29.37 -16.28
CA TYR A 544 0.24 -30.69 -16.75
C TYR A 544 -0.96 -31.60 -17.00
N ALA A 545 -1.15 -32.03 -18.25
CA ALA A 545 -2.25 -32.92 -18.66
C ALA A 545 -2.18 -34.35 -18.07
N ASN A 546 -1.11 -34.69 -17.35
CA ASN A 546 -0.69 -36.09 -17.11
C ASN A 546 -0.83 -36.57 -15.65
N ARG A 547 -1.62 -35.91 -14.79
CA ARG A 547 -1.87 -36.36 -13.39
C ARG A 547 -3.37 -36.63 -13.20
N GLY A 548 -3.76 -37.83 -12.77
CA GLY A 548 -5.17 -38.25 -12.58
C GLY A 548 -5.90 -37.52 -11.44
N PHE A 549 -7.24 -37.60 -11.40
CA PHE A 549 -8.11 -36.67 -10.64
C PHE A 549 -9.13 -37.33 -9.69
N ILE A 550 -9.56 -36.57 -8.67
CA ILE A 550 -10.89 -36.67 -8.04
C ILE A 550 -11.70 -35.46 -8.54
N ASN A 551 -12.79 -35.72 -9.27
CA ASN A 551 -13.70 -34.68 -9.75
C ASN A 551 -14.85 -34.54 -8.74
N SER A 552 -15.04 -33.35 -8.17
CA SER A 552 -16.24 -33.03 -7.39
C SER A 552 -17.00 -31.96 -8.17
N PRO A 553 -18.28 -32.16 -8.50
CA PRO A 553 -19.13 -31.06 -8.90
C PRO A 553 -19.33 -30.16 -7.67
N VAL A 554 -18.93 -28.90 -7.78
CA VAL A 554 -19.44 -27.79 -6.96
C VAL A 554 -20.22 -26.89 -7.89
#